data_AF-A0A919Y256-F1
#
_entry.id   AF-A0A919Y256-F1
#
_cell.length_a   1.000
_cell.length_b   1.000
_cell.length_c   1.000
_cell.angle_alpha   90.00
_cell.angle_beta   90.00
_cell.angle_gamma   90.00
#
_symmetry.space_group_name_H-M   'P 1'
#
loop_
_entity.id
_entity.type
_entity.pdbx_description
1 polymer ?
#
loop_
_entity_poly.entity_id
_entity_poly.type
_entity_poly.pdbx_seq_one_letter_code
_entity_poly.pdbx_strand_id
1 'polypeptide(L)'
;MSDVKDVRDGTHDSPKYYNEGHPLVTSKNLTEHGLDMTDVSLISDEDFYAINQRSKVDVGDIIFGMIGTIGNPVILNRDDFAIKNVALIKRDGEVENEFLIQLLKSPVFYRYIKKENAGGTQKFLGLSQIRNFEFPVPSRAEQKQIGTFFSGLDHLITLHQREP
;
A
#
# COMPACT_ATOMS: atom_id res chain seq x y z
N MET A 1 -7.80 0.39 12.81
CA MET A 1 -7.62 1.10 11.51
C MET A 1 -8.97 1.49 10.90
N SER A 2 -9.95 0.57 10.85
CA SER A 2 -11.23 0.78 10.15
C SER A 2 -12.01 2.03 10.56
N ASP A 3 -11.90 2.46 11.82
CA ASP A 3 -12.65 3.62 12.32
C ASP A 3 -12.04 4.96 11.87
N VAL A 4 -10.77 4.95 11.45
CA VAL A 4 -10.00 6.17 11.14
C VAL A 4 -9.58 6.28 9.68
N LYS A 5 -9.72 5.20 8.91
CA LYS A 5 -9.31 5.08 7.51
C LYS A 5 -10.27 4.21 6.70
N ASP A 6 -10.55 4.66 5.48
CA ASP A 6 -11.17 3.81 4.45
C ASP A 6 -10.12 2.87 3.87
N VAL A 7 -10.33 1.56 4.07
CA VAL A 7 -9.44 0.49 3.62
C VAL A 7 -10.20 -0.43 2.66
N ARG A 8 -9.72 -0.57 1.44
CA ARG A 8 -10.36 -1.32 0.34
C ARG A 8 -9.45 -2.43 -0.19
N ASP A 9 -10.06 -3.37 -0.90
CA ASP A 9 -9.33 -4.47 -1.57
C ASP A 9 -9.19 -4.19 -3.06
N GLY A 10 -8.02 -4.47 -3.62
CA GLY A 10 -7.83 -4.56 -5.07
C GLY A 10 -8.66 -5.72 -5.65
N THR A 11 -8.74 -5.82 -6.99
CA THR A 11 -9.47 -6.93 -7.61
C THR A 11 -8.86 -8.29 -7.26
N HIS A 12 -9.68 -9.34 -7.23
CA HIS A 12 -9.21 -10.73 -7.25
C HIS A 12 -9.36 -11.37 -8.63
N ASP A 13 -10.01 -10.66 -9.56
CA ASP A 13 -10.22 -11.13 -10.91
C ASP A 13 -8.88 -11.23 -11.64
N SER A 14 -8.85 -12.13 -12.63
CA SER A 14 -7.66 -12.34 -13.48
C SER A 14 -8.01 -11.87 -14.89
N PRO A 15 -7.93 -10.55 -15.15
CA PRO A 15 -8.16 -10.02 -16.49
C PRO A 15 -7.12 -10.57 -17.45
N LYS A 16 -7.42 -10.50 -18.75
CA LYS A 16 -6.46 -10.86 -19.80
C LYS A 16 -5.39 -9.79 -19.88
N TYR A 17 -4.17 -10.21 -20.21
CA TYR A 17 -3.05 -9.31 -20.38
C TYR A 17 -2.80 -9.01 -21.85
N TYR A 18 -2.43 -7.76 -22.12
CA TYR A 18 -2.22 -7.21 -23.44
C TYR A 18 -0.86 -6.52 -23.54
N ASN A 19 -0.44 -6.19 -24.76
CA ASN A 19 0.80 -5.43 -25.00
C ASN A 19 0.61 -3.91 -24.89
N GLU A 20 -0.64 -3.45 -24.83
CA GLU A 20 -1.06 -2.06 -24.69
C GLU A 20 -2.29 -1.99 -23.78
N GLY A 21 -2.51 -0.83 -23.15
CA GLY A 21 -3.63 -0.60 -22.23
C GLY A 21 -3.17 -0.01 -20.90
N HIS A 22 -3.93 -0.29 -19.84
CA HIS A 22 -3.71 0.28 -18.52
C HIS A 22 -2.89 -0.65 -17.62
N PRO A 23 -1.97 -0.14 -16.78
CA PRO A 23 -1.21 -0.96 -15.85
C PRO A 23 -2.09 -1.61 -14.77
N LEU A 24 -1.80 -2.88 -14.47
CA LEU A 24 -2.34 -3.61 -13.33
C LEU A 24 -1.23 -3.87 -12.30
N VAL A 25 -1.25 -3.11 -11.21
CA VAL A 25 -0.28 -3.17 -10.12
C VAL A 25 -0.66 -4.27 -9.13
N THR A 26 0.34 -5.06 -8.72
CA THR A 26 0.21 -6.12 -7.71
C THR A 26 1.34 -6.01 -6.68
N SER A 27 1.36 -6.88 -5.66
CA SER A 27 2.46 -6.91 -4.67
C SER A 27 3.86 -7.01 -5.29
N LYS A 28 4.01 -7.56 -6.51
CA LYS A 28 5.33 -7.66 -7.19
C LYS A 28 5.92 -6.30 -7.54
N ASN A 29 5.06 -5.31 -7.74
CA ASN A 29 5.43 -3.95 -8.11
C ASN A 29 5.72 -3.07 -6.87
N LEU A 30 5.51 -3.59 -5.66
CA LEU A 30 5.73 -2.86 -4.42
C LEU A 30 7.13 -3.14 -3.88
N THR A 31 7.98 -2.13 -3.89
CA THR A 31 9.36 -2.21 -3.41
C THR A 31 9.55 -1.33 -2.18
N GLU A 32 10.67 -1.52 -1.48
CA GLU A 32 11.06 -0.65 -0.36
C GLU A 32 11.26 0.82 -0.79
N HIS A 33 11.57 1.04 -2.07
CA HIS A 33 11.81 2.35 -2.67
C HIS A 33 10.58 2.96 -3.36
N GLY A 34 9.43 2.28 -3.34
CA GLY A 34 8.19 2.74 -3.95
C GLY A 34 7.66 1.79 -5.03
N LEU A 35 6.90 2.36 -5.96
CA LEU A 35 6.21 1.61 -7.01
C LEU A 35 7.12 1.36 -8.21
N ASP A 36 7.39 0.09 -8.53
CA ASP A 36 8.10 -0.33 -9.73
C ASP A 36 7.13 -0.62 -10.89
N MET A 37 7.18 0.23 -11.90
CA MET A 37 6.35 0.17 -13.10
C MET A 37 7.06 -0.42 -14.32
N THR A 38 8.28 -0.95 -14.16
CA THR A 38 9.10 -1.46 -15.29
C THR A 38 8.60 -2.82 -15.81
N ASP A 39 8.10 -3.68 -14.92
CA ASP A 39 7.46 -4.96 -15.25
C ASP A 39 6.02 -4.99 -14.71
N VAL A 40 5.09 -4.41 -15.46
CA VAL A 40 3.66 -4.38 -15.13
C VAL A 40 2.83 -5.03 -16.24
N SER A 41 1.82 -5.80 -15.84
CA SER A 41 0.84 -6.36 -16.80
C SER A 41 -0.12 -5.26 -17.24
N LEU A 42 -0.47 -5.23 -18.52
CA LEU A 42 -1.44 -4.28 -19.07
C LEU A 42 -2.80 -4.95 -19.30
N ILE A 43 -3.87 -4.23 -18.99
CA ILE A 43 -5.26 -4.70 -19.09
C ILE A 43 -6.06 -3.77 -20.00
N SER A 44 -7.21 -4.26 -20.46
CA SER A 44 -8.13 -3.51 -21.31
C SER A 44 -8.74 -2.31 -20.58
N ASP A 45 -9.25 -1.33 -21.33
CA ASP A 45 -10.03 -0.20 -20.79
C ASP A 45 -11.24 -0.70 -20.00
N GLU A 46 -11.94 -1.71 -20.51
CA GLU A 46 -13.12 -2.30 -19.86
C GLU A 46 -12.77 -2.86 -18.47
N ASP A 47 -11.70 -3.66 -18.38
CA ASP A 47 -11.22 -4.22 -17.11
C ASP A 47 -10.75 -3.11 -16.17
N PHE A 48 -10.02 -2.13 -16.69
CA PHE A 48 -9.50 -1.01 -15.90
C PHE A 48 -10.63 -0.21 -15.25
N TYR A 49 -11.65 0.17 -16.02
CA TYR A 49 -12.80 0.91 -15.50
C TYR A 49 -13.62 0.05 -14.55
N ALA A 50 -13.84 -1.23 -14.85
CA ALA A 50 -14.59 -2.14 -13.99
C ALA A 50 -13.92 -2.33 -12.61
N ILE A 51 -12.61 -2.59 -12.59
CA ILE A 51 -11.84 -2.74 -11.34
C ILE A 51 -11.89 -1.43 -10.52
N ASN A 52 -11.74 -0.29 -11.18
CA ASN A 52 -11.71 1.00 -10.51
C ASN A 52 -13.05 1.46 -9.94
N GLN A 53 -14.18 0.80 -10.26
CA GLN A 53 -15.46 1.08 -9.59
C GLN A 53 -15.39 0.89 -8.07
N ARG A 54 -14.57 -0.05 -7.59
CA ARG A 54 -14.42 -0.35 -6.16
C ARG A 54 -13.10 0.11 -5.57
N SER A 55 -12.02 0.03 -6.35
CA SER A 55 -10.65 0.15 -5.86
C SER A 55 -9.82 1.17 -6.64
N LYS A 56 -10.47 2.24 -7.13
CA LYS A 56 -9.75 3.38 -7.71
C LYS A 56 -8.76 3.96 -6.69
N VAL A 57 -7.52 4.02 -7.12
CA VAL A 57 -6.43 4.69 -6.41
C VAL A 57 -6.46 6.19 -6.72
N ASP A 58 -6.00 7.00 -5.77
CA ASP A 58 -5.74 8.43 -5.96
C ASP A 58 -4.35 8.78 -5.42
N VAL A 59 -3.75 9.86 -5.91
CA VAL A 59 -2.48 10.38 -5.39
C VAL A 59 -2.59 10.66 -3.89
N GLY A 60 -1.62 10.13 -3.14
CA GLY A 60 -1.54 10.19 -1.68
C GLY A 60 -2.09 8.96 -0.96
N ASP A 61 -2.80 8.06 -1.65
CA ASP A 61 -3.21 6.78 -1.06
C ASP A 61 -2.00 5.90 -0.72
N ILE A 62 -2.19 4.92 0.16
CA ILE A 62 -1.21 3.86 0.41
C ILE A 62 -1.70 2.55 -0.20
N ILE A 63 -0.80 1.84 -0.89
CA ILE A 63 -1.01 0.43 -1.23
C ILE A 63 -0.05 -0.47 -0.46
N PHE A 64 -0.52 -1.65 -0.07
CA PHE A 64 0.22 -2.60 0.77
C PHE A 64 0.07 -4.03 0.25
N GLY A 65 1.18 -4.76 0.14
CA GLY A 65 1.21 -6.13 -0.36
C GLY A 65 0.57 -7.12 0.61
N MET A 66 -0.46 -7.83 0.16
CA MET A 66 -1.21 -8.80 0.98
C MET A 66 -0.87 -10.26 0.66
N ILE A 67 -0.50 -10.55 -0.59
CA ILE A 67 -0.29 -11.92 -1.08
C ILE A 67 1.12 -12.05 -1.66
N GLY A 68 1.81 -13.15 -1.33
CA GLY A 68 3.18 -13.42 -1.77
C GLY A 68 4.18 -12.66 -0.90
N THR A 69 4.69 -11.53 -1.41
CA THR A 69 5.46 -10.58 -0.60
C THR A 69 4.49 -9.73 0.21
N ILE A 70 4.38 -10.03 1.50
CA ILE A 70 3.60 -9.22 2.46
C ILE A 70 4.45 -8.02 2.87
N GLY A 71 3.90 -6.82 2.84
CA GLY A 71 4.62 -5.61 3.23
C GLY A 71 4.73 -4.57 2.11
N ASN A 72 5.86 -3.85 2.14
CA ASN A 72 6.21 -2.78 1.21
C ASN A 72 5.08 -1.76 1.01
N PRO A 73 4.63 -1.07 2.09
CA PRO A 73 3.68 0.03 1.93
C PRO A 73 4.28 1.14 1.06
N VAL A 74 3.52 1.60 0.07
CA VAL A 74 3.90 2.68 -0.84
C VAL A 74 2.84 3.77 -0.83
N ILE A 75 3.24 5.02 -0.54
CA ILE A 75 2.40 6.20 -0.81
C ILE A 75 2.46 6.50 -2.31
N LEU A 76 1.30 6.65 -2.93
CA LEU A 76 1.16 6.84 -4.36
C LEU A 76 1.43 8.28 -4.79
N ASN A 77 2.22 8.43 -5.86
CA ASN A 77 2.46 9.69 -6.56
C ASN A 77 1.82 9.74 -7.97
N ARG A 78 1.08 8.69 -8.33
CA ARG A 78 0.33 8.53 -9.59
C ARG A 78 -0.87 7.62 -9.36
N ASP A 79 -1.85 7.69 -10.25
CA ASP A 79 -3.16 7.03 -10.11
C ASP A 79 -3.71 6.45 -11.43
N ASP A 80 -2.86 6.31 -12.45
CA ASP A 80 -3.20 5.86 -13.79
C ASP A 80 -3.18 4.32 -13.95
N PHE A 81 -3.41 3.57 -12.87
CA PHE A 81 -3.33 2.11 -12.84
C PHE A 81 -4.44 1.48 -11.99
N ALA A 82 -4.77 0.23 -12.30
CA ALA A 82 -5.66 -0.60 -11.49
C ALA A 82 -4.84 -1.48 -10.52
N ILE A 83 -5.47 -1.95 -9.45
CA ILE A 83 -4.78 -2.76 -8.42
C ILE A 83 -5.40 -4.14 -8.25
N LYS A 84 -4.56 -5.14 -7.99
CA LYS A 84 -4.96 -6.53 -7.74
C LYS A 84 -4.26 -7.10 -6.51
N ASN A 85 -5.02 -7.76 -5.64
CA ASN A 85 -4.52 -8.50 -4.47
C ASN A 85 -3.60 -7.69 -3.54
N VAL A 86 -3.85 -6.38 -3.43
CA VAL A 86 -3.18 -5.45 -2.51
C VAL A 86 -4.23 -4.70 -1.72
N ALA A 87 -3.90 -4.31 -0.49
CA ALA A 87 -4.75 -3.42 0.29
C ALA A 87 -4.57 -1.99 -0.22
N LEU A 88 -5.68 -1.26 -0.31
CA LEU A 88 -5.71 0.17 -0.59
C LEU A 88 -6.16 0.90 0.67
N ILE A 89 -5.39 1.86 1.15
CA ILE A 89 -5.72 2.72 2.27
C ILE A 89 -5.85 4.14 1.73
N LYS A 90 -7.05 4.70 1.80
CA LYS A 90 -7.32 6.03 1.22
C LYS A 90 -6.59 7.14 2.00
N ARG A 91 -6.19 8.18 1.29
CA ARG A 91 -5.49 9.34 1.83
C ARG A 91 -6.29 10.11 2.87
N ASP A 92 -7.61 10.19 2.67
CA ASP A 92 -8.50 10.91 3.57
C ASP A 92 -8.74 10.09 4.86
N GLY A 93 -9.26 10.75 5.89
CA GLY A 93 -9.51 10.15 7.22
C GLY A 93 -8.76 10.84 8.33
N GLU A 94 -8.83 10.29 9.54
CA GLU A 94 -8.30 10.92 10.77
C GLU A 94 -6.77 10.85 10.91
N VAL A 95 -6.15 9.92 10.20
CA VAL A 95 -4.72 9.65 10.26
C VAL A 95 -4.04 10.15 8.98
N GLU A 96 -2.96 10.92 9.07
CA GLU A 96 -2.17 11.32 7.90
C GLU A 96 -1.39 10.13 7.33
N ASN A 97 -1.34 9.99 6.01
CA ASN A 97 -0.69 8.85 5.38
C ASN A 97 0.84 8.86 5.56
N GLU A 98 1.46 10.04 5.66
CA GLU A 98 2.87 10.22 5.96
C GLU A 98 3.24 9.73 7.36
N PHE A 99 2.32 9.79 8.32
CA PHE A 99 2.49 9.15 9.63
C PHE A 99 2.21 7.65 9.54
N LEU A 100 1.10 7.29 8.90
CA LEU A 100 0.64 5.90 8.85
C LEU A 100 1.65 4.98 8.15
N ILE A 101 2.27 5.43 7.06
CA ILE A 101 3.28 4.64 6.36
C ILE A 101 4.44 4.25 7.28
N GLN A 102 4.85 5.14 8.19
CA GLN A 102 5.93 4.89 9.14
C GLN A 102 5.53 3.84 10.17
N LEU A 103 4.26 3.88 10.60
CA LEU A 103 3.72 2.85 11.48
C LEU A 103 3.64 1.48 10.78
N LEU A 104 3.20 1.44 9.52
CA LEU A 104 3.14 0.21 8.71
C LEU A 104 4.53 -0.37 8.40
N LYS A 105 5.56 0.47 8.30
CA LYS A 105 6.97 0.06 8.17
C LYS A 105 7.61 -0.34 9.50
N SER A 106 6.98 -0.02 10.63
CA SER A 106 7.60 -0.19 11.95
C SER A 106 7.68 -1.65 12.40
N PRO A 107 8.63 -1.98 13.30
CA PRO A 107 8.67 -3.29 13.96
C PRO A 107 7.40 -3.64 14.74
N VAL A 108 6.62 -2.63 15.16
CA VAL A 108 5.35 -2.85 15.89
C VAL A 108 4.35 -3.53 14.97
N PHE A 109 4.15 -2.98 13.78
CA PHE A 109 3.24 -3.56 12.79
C PHE A 109 3.74 -4.93 12.33
N TYR A 110 5.04 -5.07 12.05
CA TYR A 110 5.61 -6.37 11.67
C TYR A 110 5.36 -7.46 12.72
N ARG A 111 5.52 -7.15 14.01
CA ARG A 111 5.20 -8.10 15.10
C ARG A 111 3.72 -8.45 15.16
N TYR A 112 2.84 -7.47 14.96
CA TYR A 112 1.40 -7.69 14.88
C TYR A 112 1.07 -8.68 13.76
N ILE A 113 1.54 -8.42 12.54
CA ILE A 113 1.35 -9.29 11.38
C ILE A 113 1.89 -10.70 11.61
N LYS A 114 3.07 -10.83 12.24
CA LYS A 114 3.66 -12.14 12.56
C LYS A 114 2.81 -12.92 13.57
N LYS A 115 2.21 -12.25 14.55
CA LYS A 115 1.31 -12.87 15.53
C LYS A 115 0.01 -13.32 14.87
N GLU A 116 -0.59 -12.48 14.03
CA GLU A 116 -1.84 -12.80 13.33
C GLU A 116 -1.66 -13.93 12.29
N ASN A 117 -0.44 -14.14 11.79
CA ASN A 117 -0.09 -15.24 10.88
C ASN A 117 0.47 -16.48 11.58
N ALA A 118 0.47 -16.53 12.92
CA ALA A 118 0.99 -17.67 13.68
C ALA A 118 0.07 -18.89 13.55
N GLY A 119 0.21 -19.65 12.45
CA GLY A 119 -0.53 -20.90 12.21
C GLY A 119 -0.70 -21.30 10.74
N GLY A 120 -0.45 -20.40 9.80
CA GLY A 120 -0.63 -20.66 8.36
C GLY A 120 0.69 -20.95 7.64
N THR A 121 0.72 -21.98 6.80
CA THR A 121 1.81 -22.24 5.83
C THR A 121 1.80 -21.25 4.66
N GLN A 122 0.70 -20.53 4.44
CA GLN A 122 0.51 -19.61 3.32
C GLN A 122 0.83 -18.16 3.72
N LYS A 123 1.71 -17.50 2.96
CA LYS A 123 2.04 -16.07 3.12
C LYS A 123 0.89 -15.20 2.59
N PHE A 124 -0.19 -15.13 3.35
CA PHE A 124 -1.37 -14.31 3.05
C PHE A 124 -1.73 -13.44 4.25
N LEU A 125 -1.89 -12.14 4.03
CA LEU A 125 -2.47 -11.22 4.99
C LEU A 125 -3.86 -10.80 4.53
N GLY A 126 -4.89 -11.18 5.29
CA GLY A 126 -6.26 -10.77 5.02
C GLY A 126 -6.49 -9.28 5.28
N LEU A 127 -7.35 -8.66 4.48
CA LEU A 127 -7.73 -7.25 4.62
C LEU A 127 -8.29 -6.92 6.01
N SER A 128 -8.98 -7.89 6.65
CA SER A 128 -9.48 -7.76 8.02
C SER A 128 -8.37 -7.54 9.04
N GLN A 129 -7.20 -8.16 8.87
CA GLN A 129 -6.06 -8.00 9.77
C GLN A 129 -5.48 -6.58 9.66
N ILE A 130 -5.43 -5.99 8.46
CA ILE A 130 -5.03 -4.58 8.28
C ILE A 130 -6.05 -3.64 8.95
N ARG A 131 -7.34 -3.91 8.73
CA ARG A 131 -8.48 -3.16 9.30
C ARG A 131 -8.50 -3.19 10.84
N ASN A 132 -8.17 -4.34 11.42
CA ASN A 132 -8.18 -4.59 12.86
C ASN A 132 -6.89 -4.18 13.56
N PHE A 133 -5.89 -3.64 12.84
CA PHE A 133 -4.69 -3.14 13.49
C PHE A 133 -5.03 -1.91 14.36
N GLU A 134 -4.80 -2.04 15.66
CA GLU A 134 -5.01 -1.01 16.67
C GLU A 134 -3.71 -0.28 17.00
N PHE A 135 -3.79 1.05 17.07
CA PHE A 135 -2.66 1.91 17.40
C PHE A 135 -3.18 3.23 17.99
N PRO A 136 -2.38 3.91 18.83
CA PRO A 136 -2.74 5.23 19.33
C PRO A 136 -2.76 6.22 18.17
N VAL A 137 -3.83 7.01 18.08
CA VAL A 137 -3.97 8.08 17.09
C VAL A 137 -3.58 9.40 17.76
N PRO A 138 -2.37 9.93 17.50
CA PRO A 138 -1.93 11.17 18.11
C PRO A 138 -2.63 12.37 17.45
N SER A 139 -2.43 13.57 17.99
CA SER A 139 -3.00 14.79 17.42
C SER A 139 -2.50 15.02 15.99
N ARG A 140 -3.29 15.71 15.15
CA ARG A 140 -2.88 16.05 13.77
C ARG A 140 -1.52 16.76 13.71
N ALA A 141 -1.22 17.61 14.69
CA ALA A 141 0.06 18.30 14.77
C ALA A 141 1.23 17.32 14.97
N GLU A 142 1.09 16.35 15.88
CA GLU A 142 2.08 15.31 16.10
C GLU A 142 2.23 14.39 14.90
N GLN A 143 1.12 13.96 14.29
CA GLN A 143 1.13 13.14 13.08
C GLN A 143 1.96 13.82 11.97
N LYS A 144 1.72 15.11 11.72
CA LYS A 144 2.46 15.88 10.71
C LYS A 144 3.94 15.99 11.04
N GLN A 145 4.29 16.26 12.29
CA GLN A 145 5.69 16.36 12.73
C GLN A 145 6.43 15.05 12.56
N ILE A 146 5.85 13.94 13.05
CA ILE A 146 6.42 12.60 12.95
C ILE A 146 6.55 12.18 11.49
N GLY A 147 5.48 12.31 10.70
CA GLY A 147 5.48 11.93 9.29
C GLY A 147 6.51 12.70 8.47
N THR A 148 6.60 14.01 8.67
CA THR A 148 7.59 14.86 7.98
C THR A 148 9.01 14.50 8.37
N PHE A 149 9.28 14.28 9.67
CA PHE A 149 10.60 13.93 10.16
C PHE A 149 11.12 12.63 9.52
N PHE A 150 10.33 11.56 9.57
CA PHE A 150 10.73 10.27 9.00
C PHE A 150 10.75 10.28 7.48
N SER A 151 9.84 11.01 6.82
CA SER A 151 9.90 11.17 5.36
C SER A 151 11.20 11.85 4.91
N GLY A 152 11.66 12.86 5.65
CA GLY A 152 12.96 13.50 5.39
C GLY A 152 14.14 12.53 5.57
N LEU A 153 14.11 11.70 6.63
CA LEU A 153 15.14 10.69 6.87
C LEU A 153 15.17 9.63 5.76
N ASP A 154 14.01 9.10 5.39
CA ASP A 154 13.85 8.11 4.32
C ASP A 154 14.40 8.64 2.99
N HIS A 155 14.15 9.92 2.69
CA HIS A 155 14.66 10.57 1.49
C HIS A 155 16.19 10.66 1.50
N LEU A 156 16.79 11.07 2.62
CA LEU A 156 18.26 11.15 2.76
C LEU A 156 18.92 9.77 2.63
N ILE A 157 18.36 8.74 3.28
CA ILE A 157 18.84 7.36 3.16
C ILE A 157 18.78 6.90 1.71
N THR A 158 17.65 7.14 1.04
CA THR A 158 17.44 6.75 -0.36
C THR A 158 18.45 7.44 -1.28
N LEU A 159 18.76 8.72 -1.06
CA LEU A 159 19.78 9.42 -1.84
C LEU A 159 21.16 8.80 -1.65
N HIS A 160 21.56 8.53 -0.40
CA HIS A 160 22.88 7.99 -0.11
C HIS A 160 23.06 6.53 -0.59
N GLN A 161 22.02 5.70 -0.52
CA GLN A 161 22.05 4.33 -1.03
C GLN A 161 22.04 4.23 -2.57
N ARG A 162 21.77 5.35 -3.26
CA ARG A 162 21.85 5.45 -4.73
C ARG A 162 23.19 6.00 -5.21
N GLU A 163 24.06 6.46 -4.31
CA GLU A 163 25.43 6.83 -4.64
C GLU A 163 26.29 5.54 -4.73
N PRO A 164 26.94 5.28 -5.87
CA PRO A 164 27.74 4.07 -6.09
C PRO A 164 29.06 4.04 -5.31
#